data_AF-A0A7Z9Q7Q8-F1
#
_entry.id   AF-A0A7Z9Q7Q8-F1
#
_cell.length_a   1.000
_cell.length_b   1.000
_cell.length_c   1.000
_cell.angle_alpha   90.00
_cell.angle_beta   90.00
_cell.angle_gamma   90.00
#
_symmetry.space_group_name_H-M   'P 1'
#
loop_
_entity.id
_entity.type
_entity.pdbx_description
1 polymer ?
#
loop_
_entity_poly.entity_id
_entity_poly.type
_entity_poly.pdbx_seq_one_letter_code
_entity_poly.pdbx_strand_id
1 'polypeptide(L)'
;MKKIILQLLSILLLLGNVVCDLPPEDDLKNCVDEYNLNDLLEAPEELTIGKNQFFLDTYMWRDFMPISPPNGQPLIAVVWLFEKDSLIISETLELNHMWVINNNDIWEGDLKDEGHSEQQRYRIVRVARDGPKWEPNIYVDVVVLVKSDGNKCALIKANNQIIHRTD
;
A
#
# COMPACT_ATOMS: atom_id res chain seq x y z
N MET A 1 18.49 39.73 -67.82
CA MET A 1 19.20 38.61 -67.15
C MET A 1 19.97 39.15 -65.96
N LYS A 2 19.49 38.91 -64.73
CA LYS A 2 20.27 38.91 -63.47
C LYS A 2 19.35 38.29 -62.41
N LYS A 3 19.74 37.11 -61.90
CA LYS A 3 18.99 36.32 -60.92
C LYS A 3 19.16 36.96 -59.54
N ILE A 4 18.06 37.32 -58.88
CA ILE A 4 18.03 37.66 -57.46
C ILE A 4 17.43 36.44 -56.76
N ILE A 5 18.28 35.63 -56.11
CA ILE A 5 17.86 34.52 -55.27
C ILE A 5 17.90 35.02 -53.83
N LEU A 6 16.71 35.14 -53.27
CA LEU A 6 16.36 35.53 -51.92
C LEU A 6 16.76 34.40 -50.95
N GLN A 7 17.78 34.60 -50.11
CA GLN A 7 18.05 33.68 -49.00
C GLN A 7 17.28 34.16 -47.77
N LEU A 8 16.09 33.59 -47.57
CA LEU A 8 15.29 33.79 -46.37
C LEU A 8 15.76 32.87 -45.25
N LEU A 9 16.02 33.50 -44.11
CA LEU A 9 16.27 32.94 -42.78
C LEU A 9 15.49 31.66 -42.51
N SER A 10 16.21 30.57 -42.23
CA SER A 10 15.68 29.39 -41.55
C SER A 10 15.89 29.57 -40.05
N ILE A 11 15.01 30.31 -39.38
CA ILE A 11 14.92 30.26 -37.91
C ILE A 11 14.27 28.91 -37.58
N LEU A 12 15.11 27.94 -37.24
CA LEU A 12 14.69 26.62 -36.78
C LEU A 12 14.10 26.78 -35.37
N LEU A 13 12.80 26.54 -35.22
CA LEU A 13 12.10 26.49 -33.93
C LEU A 13 12.75 25.43 -33.03
N LEU A 14 13.51 25.87 -32.03
CA LEU A 14 13.77 25.11 -30.81
C LEU A 14 12.69 25.48 -29.79
N LEU A 15 11.44 25.12 -30.08
CA LEU A 15 10.49 24.86 -28.99
C LEU A 15 10.83 23.46 -28.50
N GLY A 16 11.76 23.39 -27.55
CA GLY A 16 11.95 22.19 -26.77
C GLY A 16 10.58 21.79 -26.24
N ASN A 17 10.13 20.59 -26.59
CA ASN A 17 9.03 19.95 -25.91
C ASN A 17 9.50 19.78 -24.47
N VAL A 18 9.22 20.76 -23.62
CA VAL A 18 9.10 20.52 -22.20
C VAL A 18 7.89 19.62 -22.11
N VAL A 19 8.14 18.31 -22.20
CA VAL A 19 7.21 17.33 -21.66
C VAL A 19 7.23 17.62 -20.18
N CYS A 20 6.31 18.48 -19.77
CA CYS A 20 5.98 18.66 -18.38
C CYS A 20 5.30 17.34 -18.03
N ASP A 21 6.06 16.35 -17.53
CA ASP A 21 5.46 15.21 -16.86
C ASP A 21 4.66 15.81 -15.71
N LEU A 22 3.33 15.85 -15.88
CA LEU A 22 2.44 16.18 -14.79
C LEU A 22 2.76 15.19 -13.67
N PRO A 23 2.86 15.64 -12.41
CA PRO A 23 3.05 14.72 -11.32
C PRO A 23 1.94 13.66 -11.36
N PRO A 24 2.23 12.40 -11.03
CA PRO A 24 1.22 11.35 -11.01
C PRO A 24 0.03 11.79 -10.16
N GLU A 25 -1.17 11.46 -10.62
CA GLU A 25 -2.41 11.78 -9.92
C GLU A 25 -2.42 11.06 -8.56
N ASP A 26 -2.94 11.76 -7.54
CA ASP A 26 -3.06 11.21 -6.20
C ASP A 26 -4.16 10.14 -6.18
N ASP A 27 -3.84 8.95 -5.69
CA ASP A 27 -4.77 7.81 -5.65
C ASP A 27 -5.85 7.96 -4.56
N LEU A 28 -5.69 8.91 -3.64
CA LEU A 28 -6.65 9.19 -2.59
C LEU A 28 -7.98 9.74 -3.14
N LYS A 29 -9.06 9.03 -2.81
CA LYS A 29 -10.45 9.40 -3.14
C LYS A 29 -11.23 9.69 -1.87
N ASN A 30 -12.47 10.16 -1.97
CA ASN A 30 -13.33 10.25 -0.77
C ASN A 30 -13.54 8.86 -0.18
N CYS A 31 -13.42 8.74 1.14
CA CYS A 31 -13.74 7.50 1.84
C CYS A 31 -15.20 7.10 1.59
N VAL A 32 -15.41 5.79 1.45
CA VAL A 32 -16.73 5.16 1.43
C VAL A 32 -16.98 4.47 2.78
N ASP A 33 -18.26 4.20 3.07
CA ASP A 33 -18.66 3.58 4.34
C ASP A 33 -18.33 2.08 4.39
N GLU A 34 -18.29 1.41 3.23
CA GLU A 34 -18.09 -0.04 3.12
C GLU A 34 -17.33 -0.38 1.83
N TYR A 35 -16.47 -1.40 1.90
CA TYR A 35 -15.79 -1.99 0.74
C TYR A 35 -16.28 -3.41 0.53
N ASN A 36 -16.65 -3.74 -0.71
CA ASN A 36 -17.04 -5.09 -1.08
C ASN A 36 -15.81 -5.91 -1.54
N LEU A 37 -15.97 -7.23 -1.69
CA LEU A 37 -14.86 -8.12 -2.09
C LEU A 37 -14.18 -7.69 -3.40
N ASN A 38 -14.91 -7.20 -4.40
CA ASN A 38 -14.29 -6.75 -5.65
C ASN A 38 -13.41 -5.52 -5.41
N ASP A 39 -13.85 -4.56 -4.59
CA ASP A 39 -13.03 -3.38 -4.25
C ASP A 39 -11.69 -3.80 -3.61
N LEU A 40 -11.73 -4.82 -2.73
CA LEU A 40 -10.55 -5.35 -2.07
C LEU A 40 -9.64 -6.11 -3.05
N LEU A 41 -10.21 -6.94 -3.94
CA LEU A 41 -9.44 -7.71 -4.92
C LEU A 41 -8.82 -6.82 -6.00
N GLU A 42 -9.46 -5.71 -6.36
CA GLU A 42 -8.98 -4.73 -7.34
C GLU A 42 -8.03 -3.68 -6.75
N ALA A 43 -7.82 -3.68 -5.43
CA ALA A 43 -6.88 -2.76 -4.79
C ALA A 43 -5.46 -2.88 -5.39
N PRO A 44 -4.79 -1.75 -5.67
CA PRO A 44 -3.48 -1.75 -6.29
C PRO A 44 -2.38 -2.20 -5.31
N GLU A 45 -1.25 -2.69 -5.84
CA GLU A 45 -0.07 -3.05 -5.03
C GLU A 45 0.83 -1.85 -4.70
N GLU A 46 0.69 -0.76 -5.47
CA GLU A 46 1.37 0.50 -5.24
C GLU A 46 0.36 1.64 -5.15
N LEU A 47 0.62 2.63 -4.28
CA LEU A 47 -0.15 3.87 -4.19
C LEU A 47 0.73 5.09 -4.38
N THR A 48 0.23 6.08 -5.09
CA THR A 48 0.79 7.43 -5.16
C THR A 48 -0.04 8.36 -4.27
N ILE A 49 0.58 8.94 -3.25
CA ILE A 49 -0.08 9.93 -2.38
C ILE A 49 0.84 11.16 -2.28
N GLY A 50 0.35 12.31 -2.75
CA GLY A 50 1.18 13.51 -2.92
C GLY A 50 2.43 13.23 -3.77
N LYS A 51 3.61 13.31 -3.16
CA LYS A 51 4.92 13.07 -3.81
C LYS A 51 5.53 11.70 -3.50
N ASN A 52 4.87 10.92 -2.65
CA ASN A 52 5.40 9.66 -2.14
C ASN A 52 4.74 8.49 -2.88
N GLN A 53 5.54 7.46 -3.17
CA GLN A 53 5.02 6.20 -3.69
C GLN A 53 5.12 5.14 -2.59
N PHE A 54 4.06 4.37 -2.41
CA PHE A 54 3.94 3.40 -1.32
C PHE A 54 3.74 1.99 -1.84
N PHE A 55 4.22 1.02 -1.07
CA PHE A 55 3.88 -0.40 -1.22
C PHE A 55 3.67 -1.03 0.16
N LEU A 56 2.96 -2.17 0.18
CA LEU A 56 2.68 -2.91 1.41
C LEU A 56 3.63 -4.12 1.52
N ASP A 57 4.21 -4.31 2.70
CA ASP A 57 4.89 -5.54 3.10
C ASP A 57 4.21 -6.11 4.34
N THR A 58 4.22 -7.43 4.50
CA THR A 58 3.48 -8.09 5.57
C THR A 58 4.24 -9.27 6.17
N TYR A 59 3.99 -9.51 7.45
CA TYR A 59 4.41 -10.73 8.12
C TYR A 59 3.25 -11.25 8.96
N MET A 60 2.77 -12.44 8.60
CA MET A 60 1.63 -13.08 9.24
C MET A 60 2.04 -14.42 9.82
N TRP A 61 1.59 -14.73 11.02
CA TRP A 61 1.93 -16.01 11.64
C TRP A 61 0.91 -16.52 12.65
N ARG A 62 1.00 -17.82 12.88
CA ARG A 62 0.30 -18.58 13.91
C ARG A 62 1.32 -19.11 14.90
N ASP A 63 1.12 -18.82 16.18
CA ASP A 63 2.04 -19.25 17.24
C ASP A 63 1.58 -20.54 17.93
N PHE A 64 2.51 -21.47 18.15
CA PHE A 64 2.26 -22.78 18.74
C PHE A 64 3.10 -23.07 19.99
N MET A 65 3.94 -22.14 20.47
CA MET A 65 4.76 -22.32 21.68
C MET A 65 4.79 -21.06 22.57
N PRO A 66 5.32 -21.15 23.80
CA PRO A 66 5.59 -22.37 24.58
C PRO A 66 4.31 -22.94 25.22
N ILE A 67 3.26 -22.12 25.37
CA ILE A 67 1.94 -22.52 25.88
C ILE A 67 0.91 -22.03 24.87
N SER A 68 0.35 -22.95 24.10
CA SER A 68 -0.70 -22.67 23.13
C SER A 68 -1.83 -23.70 23.24
N PRO A 69 -3.06 -23.36 22.83
CA PRO A 69 -4.10 -24.36 22.65
C PRO A 69 -3.65 -25.45 21.67
N PRO A 70 -4.27 -26.64 21.65
CA PRO A 70 -3.90 -27.72 20.71
C PRO A 70 -3.88 -27.31 19.24
N ASN A 71 -4.65 -26.28 18.87
CA ASN A 71 -4.69 -25.71 17.52
C ASN A 71 -3.96 -24.37 17.36
N GLY A 72 -3.09 -23.98 18.30
CA GLY A 72 -2.30 -22.74 18.24
C GLY A 72 -3.07 -21.46 18.58
N GLN A 73 -2.33 -20.37 18.75
CA GLN A 73 -2.82 -19.01 18.99
C GLN A 73 -3.40 -18.38 17.74
N PRO A 74 -4.44 -17.51 17.83
CA PRO A 74 -5.00 -16.70 16.73
C PRO A 74 -3.95 -16.14 15.75
N LEU A 75 -4.36 -15.94 14.49
CA LEU A 75 -3.50 -15.31 13.48
C LEU A 75 -3.12 -13.89 13.93
N ILE A 76 -1.84 -13.55 13.77
CA ILE A 76 -1.31 -12.21 13.96
C ILE A 76 -0.78 -11.74 12.62
N ALA A 77 -1.05 -10.47 12.29
CA ALA A 77 -0.53 -9.80 11.10
C ALA A 77 0.23 -8.54 11.52
N VAL A 78 1.45 -8.41 11.03
CA VAL A 78 2.19 -7.14 11.02
C VAL A 78 2.18 -6.63 9.59
N VAL A 79 1.83 -5.36 9.43
CA VAL A 79 1.85 -4.68 8.14
C VAL A 79 2.80 -3.49 8.20
N TRP A 80 3.56 -3.33 7.13
CA TRP A 80 4.42 -2.18 6.89
C TRP A 80 3.96 -1.49 5.61
N LEU A 81 3.56 -0.22 5.74
CA LEU A 81 3.45 0.66 4.58
C LEU A 81 4.80 1.34 4.39
N PHE A 82 5.50 1.00 3.32
CA PHE A 82 6.80 1.56 2.99
C PHE A 82 6.67 2.65 1.95
N GLU A 83 7.40 3.74 2.15
CA GLU A 83 7.75 4.67 1.09
C GLU A 83 8.85 4.04 0.23
N LYS A 84 8.61 3.96 -1.07
CA LYS A 84 9.40 3.16 -2.03
C LYS A 84 10.85 3.61 -2.14
N ASP A 85 11.10 4.91 -2.10
CA ASP A 85 12.42 5.52 -2.22
C ASP A 85 13.04 5.83 -0.85
N SER A 86 12.44 5.30 0.23
CA SER A 86 12.83 5.57 1.62
C SER A 86 12.83 7.07 1.98
N LEU A 87 11.99 7.85 1.30
CA LEU A 87 11.79 9.26 1.59
C LEU A 87 10.95 9.45 2.85
N ILE A 88 11.03 10.65 3.43
CA ILE A 88 10.16 11.02 4.54
C ILE A 88 8.71 11.04 4.02
N ILE A 89 7.84 10.30 4.69
CA ILE A 89 6.39 10.37 4.51
C ILE A 89 5.95 11.75 5.00
N SER A 90 5.52 12.61 4.07
CA SER A 90 5.14 13.98 4.41
C SER A 90 3.69 14.13 4.84
N GLU A 91 2.85 13.16 4.48
CA GLU A 91 1.42 13.15 4.78
C GLU A 91 1.13 12.50 6.14
N THR A 92 0.08 12.98 6.82
CA THR A 92 -0.48 12.28 7.98
C THR A 92 -1.35 11.13 7.46
N LEU A 93 -0.85 9.91 7.56
CA LEU A 93 -1.58 8.71 7.13
C LEU A 93 -2.01 7.85 8.32
N GLU A 94 -3.25 7.39 8.29
CA GLU A 94 -3.81 6.45 9.25
C GLU A 94 -4.06 5.09 8.61
N LEU A 95 -3.62 4.04 9.31
CA LEU A 95 -3.77 2.64 8.93
C LEU A 95 -4.41 1.91 10.10
N ASN A 96 -5.75 1.87 10.12
CA ASN A 96 -6.51 1.34 11.24
C ASN A 96 -7.33 0.11 10.87
N HIS A 97 -7.49 -0.19 9.58
CA HIS A 97 -8.32 -1.29 9.09
C HIS A 97 -7.58 -2.10 8.04
N MET A 98 -7.72 -3.42 8.11
CA MET A 98 -7.22 -4.35 7.11
C MET A 98 -8.23 -5.47 6.83
N TRP A 99 -8.06 -6.09 5.67
CA TRP A 99 -8.72 -7.33 5.29
C TRP A 99 -7.64 -8.36 4.89
N VAL A 100 -7.75 -9.57 5.41
CA VAL A 100 -6.98 -10.72 4.92
C VAL A 100 -7.93 -11.65 4.19
N ILE A 101 -7.62 -11.93 2.93
CA ILE A 101 -8.49 -12.67 2.01
C ILE A 101 -7.89 -14.06 1.79
N ASN A 102 -8.62 -15.08 2.21
CA ASN A 102 -8.32 -16.48 1.97
C ASN A 102 -9.42 -17.06 1.08
N ASN A 103 -9.22 -17.01 -0.24
CA ASN A 103 -10.23 -17.38 -1.23
C ASN A 103 -11.52 -16.55 -1.04
N ASN A 104 -12.59 -17.16 -0.51
CA ASN A 104 -13.87 -16.50 -0.26
C ASN A 104 -14.06 -16.11 1.22
N ASP A 105 -13.15 -16.52 2.10
CA ASP A 105 -13.19 -16.16 3.52
C ASP A 105 -12.38 -14.88 3.74
N ILE A 106 -12.96 -13.94 4.48
CA ILE A 106 -12.34 -12.64 4.75
C ILE A 106 -12.22 -12.47 6.27
N TRP A 107 -11.04 -12.07 6.72
CA TRP A 107 -10.83 -11.59 8.07
C TRP A 107 -10.68 -10.08 8.06
N GLU A 108 -11.60 -9.38 8.73
CA GLU A 108 -11.47 -7.95 9.03
C GLU A 108 -10.71 -7.74 10.33
N GLY A 109 -9.63 -6.96 10.28
CA GLY A 109 -8.74 -6.74 11.41
C GLY A 109 -8.55 -5.26 11.73
N ASP A 110 -8.63 -4.94 13.03
CA ASP A 110 -8.23 -3.64 13.57
C ASP A 110 -6.71 -3.56 13.67
N LEU A 111 -6.12 -2.62 12.94
CA LEU A 111 -4.69 -2.32 12.97
C LEU A 111 -4.37 -1.34 14.10
N LYS A 112 -3.41 -1.69 14.94
CA LYS A 112 -2.97 -0.89 16.10
C LYS A 112 -1.48 -0.61 16.06
N ASP A 113 -1.10 0.54 16.63
CA ASP A 113 0.29 0.84 16.91
C ASP A 113 0.69 0.22 18.26
N GLU A 114 1.62 -0.74 18.24
CA GLU A 114 2.12 -1.40 19.45
C GLU A 114 3.45 -0.80 19.95
N GLY A 115 3.90 0.33 19.40
CA GLY A 115 5.07 1.06 19.89
C GLY A 115 6.41 0.33 19.68
N HIS A 116 6.43 -0.68 18.80
CA HIS A 116 7.62 -1.51 18.52
C HIS A 116 8.54 -0.93 17.43
N SER A 117 8.22 0.23 16.86
CA SER A 117 9.06 0.86 15.85
C SER A 117 9.85 2.03 16.44
N GLU A 118 11.17 2.01 16.28
CA GLU A 118 11.86 3.28 16.00
C GLU A 118 11.09 3.88 14.82
N GLN A 119 10.48 5.07 15.00
CA GLN A 119 9.73 5.75 13.95
C GLN A 119 10.66 6.07 12.78
N GLN A 120 10.81 5.09 11.90
CA GLN A 120 11.49 5.26 10.64
C GLN A 120 10.59 6.14 9.79
N ARG A 121 11.09 7.33 9.44
CA ARG A 121 10.31 8.37 8.76
C ARG A 121 9.76 7.96 7.38
N TYR A 122 10.17 6.80 6.88
CA TYR A 122 9.81 6.25 5.57
C TYR A 122 8.88 5.02 5.66
N ARG A 123 8.40 4.64 6.86
CA ARG A 123 7.43 3.54 6.98
C ARG A 123 6.47 3.72 8.15
N ILE A 124 5.29 3.13 8.03
CA ILE A 124 4.30 3.02 9.10
C ILE A 124 4.12 1.53 9.42
N VAL A 125 4.17 1.18 10.71
CA VAL A 125 4.01 -0.20 11.18
C VAL A 125 2.73 -0.32 11.98
N ARG A 126 1.94 -1.36 11.69
CA ARG A 126 0.74 -1.69 12.45
C ARG A 126 0.61 -3.18 12.66
N VAL A 127 -0.09 -3.55 13.73
CA VAL A 127 -0.32 -4.94 14.10
C VAL A 127 -1.81 -5.18 14.26
N ALA A 128 -2.29 -6.29 13.71
CA ALA A 128 -3.61 -6.84 14.00
C ALA A 128 -3.44 -8.22 14.64
N ARG A 129 -4.32 -8.52 15.60
CA ARG A 129 -4.33 -9.74 16.40
C ARG A 129 -5.72 -10.35 16.39
N ASP A 130 -5.83 -11.52 17.01
CA ASP A 130 -7.10 -12.23 17.19
C ASP A 130 -7.75 -12.69 15.87
N GLY A 131 -6.92 -12.94 14.85
CA GLY A 131 -7.38 -13.42 13.56
C GLY A 131 -7.76 -14.90 13.54
N PRO A 132 -8.29 -15.39 12.40
CA PRO A 132 -8.81 -16.74 12.25
C PRO A 132 -7.74 -17.81 12.51
N LYS A 133 -8.22 -19.02 12.80
CA LYS A 133 -7.36 -20.21 12.93
C LYS A 133 -7.16 -20.93 11.61
N TRP A 134 -6.82 -20.18 10.57
CA TRP A 134 -6.40 -20.77 9.30
C TRP A 134 -5.07 -21.50 9.45
N GLU A 135 -4.86 -22.51 8.62
CA GLU A 135 -3.65 -23.31 8.62
C GLU A 135 -2.43 -22.46 8.22
N PRO A 136 -1.24 -22.70 8.82
CA PRO A 136 -0.01 -22.11 8.32
C PRO A 136 0.39 -22.72 6.97
N ASN A 137 1.34 -22.07 6.29
CA ASN A 137 1.86 -22.41 4.97
C ASN A 137 0.82 -22.36 3.84
N ILE A 138 -0.20 -21.52 4.01
CA ILE A 138 -1.14 -21.13 2.95
C ILE A 138 -0.85 -19.69 2.51
N TYR A 139 -1.29 -19.36 1.30
CA TYR A 139 -1.20 -18.01 0.74
C TYR A 139 -2.52 -17.28 0.89
N VAL A 140 -2.44 -15.99 1.24
CA VAL A 140 -3.56 -15.07 1.39
C VAL A 140 -3.19 -13.71 0.78
N ASP A 141 -4.18 -12.88 0.47
CA ASP A 141 -3.95 -11.49 0.10
C ASP A 141 -4.27 -10.58 1.29
N VAL A 142 -3.50 -9.50 1.45
CA VAL A 142 -3.70 -8.52 2.53
C VAL A 142 -4.02 -7.19 1.91
N VAL A 143 -5.13 -6.59 2.30
CA VAL A 143 -5.56 -5.26 1.87
C VAL A 143 -5.62 -4.34 3.09
N VAL A 144 -5.07 -3.14 2.97
CA VAL A 144 -5.08 -2.12 4.03
C VAL A 144 -5.79 -0.88 3.55
N LEU A 145 -6.64 -0.31 4.40
CA LEU A 145 -7.22 1.00 4.18
C LEU A 145 -6.23 2.08 4.66
N VAL A 146 -5.75 2.88 3.72
CA VAL A 146 -4.94 4.07 4.00
C VAL A 146 -5.86 5.27 4.01
N LYS A 147 -5.95 5.96 5.15
CA LYS A 147 -6.68 7.23 5.27
C LYS A 147 -5.70 8.39 5.36
N SER A 148 -6.09 9.53 4.79
CA SER A 148 -5.40 10.81 4.93
C SER A 148 -6.37 11.87 5.46
N ASP A 149 -5.83 13.02 5.80
CA ASP A 149 -6.59 14.18 6.25
C ASP A 149 -7.72 14.54 5.27
N GLY A 150 -8.84 15.04 5.81
CA GLY A 150 -9.97 15.49 4.98
C GLY A 150 -10.88 14.38 4.45
N ASN A 151 -10.94 13.22 5.14
CA ASN A 151 -11.79 12.07 4.78
C ASN A 151 -11.45 11.48 3.40
N LYS A 152 -10.16 11.44 3.09
CA LYS A 152 -9.63 10.79 1.90
C LYS A 152 -9.08 9.40 2.21
N CYS A 153 -9.31 8.45 1.32
CA CYS A 153 -8.95 7.05 1.48
C CYS A 153 -8.44 6.43 0.17
N ALA A 154 -7.59 5.43 0.30
CA ALA A 154 -7.25 4.48 -0.74
C ALA A 154 -7.04 3.08 -0.14
N LEU A 155 -7.27 2.04 -0.94
CA LEU A 155 -6.90 0.66 -0.60
C LEU A 155 -5.52 0.37 -1.18
N ILE A 156 -4.70 -0.40 -0.47
CA ILE A 156 -3.45 -0.98 -0.98
C ILE A 156 -3.38 -2.45 -0.64
N LYS A 157 -2.83 -3.26 -1.54
CA LYS A 157 -2.80 -4.72 -1.42
C LYS A 157 -1.38 -5.29 -1.48
N ALA A 158 -1.13 -6.33 -0.71
CA ALA A 158 -0.02 -7.26 -0.90
C ALA A 158 -0.59 -8.63 -1.25
N ASN A 159 -0.30 -9.12 -2.46
CA ASN A 159 -0.80 -10.42 -2.92
C ASN A 159 0.11 -11.57 -2.48
N ASN A 160 -0.44 -12.78 -2.40
CA ASN A 160 0.31 -14.03 -2.20
C ASN A 160 1.24 -14.01 -0.97
N GLN A 161 0.72 -13.52 0.15
CA GLN A 161 1.42 -13.47 1.42
C GLN A 161 1.26 -14.80 2.16
N ILE A 162 2.36 -15.35 2.70
CA ILE A 162 2.33 -16.63 3.40
C ILE A 162 1.97 -16.44 4.88
N ILE A 163 1.12 -17.32 5.42
CA ILE A 163 0.93 -17.44 6.87
C ILE A 163 2.02 -18.35 7.44
N HIS A 164 2.93 -17.81 8.22
CA HIS A 164 3.98 -18.58 8.87
C HIS A 164 3.48 -19.35 10.09
N ARG A 165 4.23 -20.39 10.45
CA ARG A 165 4.11 -21.06 11.75
C ARG A 165 5.30 -20.62 12.60
N THR A 166 5.03 -20.23 13.84
CA THR A 166 6.07 -20.13 14.87
C THR A 166 5.84 -21.20 15.93
N ASP A 167 6.94 -21.74 16.41
CA ASP A 167 7.04 -22.68 17.51
C ASP A 167 8.30 -22.37 18.33
#